data_AF-A0A6F8XRK6-F1
#
_entry.id   AF-A0A6F8XRK6-F1
#
_cell.length_a   1.000
_cell.length_b   1.000
_cell.length_c   1.000
_cell.angle_alpha   90.00
_cell.angle_beta   90.00
_cell.angle_gamma   90.00
#
_symmetry.space_group_name_H-M   'P 1'
#
loop_
_entity.id
_entity.type
_entity.pdbx_description
1 polymer ?
#
loop_
_entity_poly.entity_id
_entity_poly.type
_entity_poly.pdbx_seq_one_letter_code
_entity_poly.pdbx_strand_id
1 'polypeptide(L)'
;MVDLTAPGDGVLPSDAFRDHGFLVSADPGKISVPGCEAATAAAVFTDPDGRKFLTSSNADDAGKCHSVPLMIDFLQGRPAGAVELTPLTKDALVMEVGYADLSLSTETTLTVRADKARARGGVDYVLVRPKSADGAATAPVALTSLRIAPLS
;
A
#
# COMPACT_ATOMS: atom_id res chain seq x y z
N MET A 1 0.35 -9.15 13.05
CA MET A 1 0.69 -9.01 11.61
C MET A 1 -0.59 -9.27 10.85
N VAL A 2 -0.90 -8.43 9.87
CA VAL A 2 -2.13 -8.51 9.08
C VAL A 2 -1.80 -9.19 7.76
N ASP A 3 -2.54 -10.24 7.42
CA ASP A 3 -2.51 -10.87 6.11
C ASP A 3 -3.40 -10.04 5.16
N LEU A 4 -2.78 -9.43 4.16
CA LEU A 4 -3.45 -8.55 3.21
C LEU A 4 -4.22 -9.33 2.13
N THR A 5 -4.06 -10.65 2.09
CA THR A 5 -4.73 -11.54 1.12
C THR A 5 -5.94 -12.26 1.71
N ALA A 6 -6.12 -12.18 3.03
CA ALA A 6 -7.19 -12.84 3.78
C ALA A 6 -8.63 -12.52 3.29
N PRO A 7 -8.94 -11.31 2.76
CA PRO A 7 -10.27 -11.04 2.21
C PRO A 7 -10.67 -11.92 1.01
N GLY A 8 -9.71 -12.54 0.34
CA GLY A 8 -9.94 -13.34 -0.86
C GLY A 8 -10.02 -12.51 -2.14
N ASP A 9 -9.96 -13.20 -3.27
CA ASP A 9 -9.79 -12.59 -4.60
C ASP A 9 -10.94 -11.66 -4.99
N GLY A 10 -10.59 -10.56 -5.65
CA GLY A 10 -11.54 -9.58 -6.16
C GLY A 10 -11.27 -8.16 -5.67
N VAL A 11 -12.05 -7.22 -6.21
CA VAL A 11 -12.04 -5.82 -5.77
C VAL A 11 -12.57 -5.75 -4.34
N LEU A 12 -11.86 -5.02 -3.48
CA LEU A 12 -12.19 -4.88 -2.07
C LEU A 12 -12.97 -3.59 -1.82
N PRO A 13 -13.90 -3.58 -0.84
CA PRO A 13 -14.36 -2.33 -0.27
C PRO A 13 -13.18 -1.61 0.41
N SER A 14 -13.16 -0.28 0.38
CA SER A 14 -12.03 0.52 0.91
C SER A 14 -11.79 0.31 2.41
N ASP A 15 -12.81 -0.14 3.14
CA ASP A 15 -12.77 -0.41 4.58
C ASP A 15 -12.59 -1.89 4.95
N ALA A 16 -12.18 -2.74 4.00
CA ALA A 16 -11.92 -4.18 4.23
C ALA A 16 -10.95 -4.46 5.40
N PHE A 17 -10.09 -3.49 5.75
CA PHE A 17 -9.12 -3.59 6.84
C PHE A 17 -9.38 -2.62 8.00
N ARG A 18 -10.58 -2.01 8.08
CA ARG A 18 -10.91 -1.01 9.12
C ARG A 18 -10.71 -1.54 10.53
N ASP A 19 -11.03 -2.81 10.78
CA ASP A 19 -10.83 -3.46 12.08
C ASP A 19 -9.35 -3.62 12.46
N HIS A 20 -8.45 -3.56 11.47
CA HIS A 20 -7.01 -3.54 11.65
C HIS A 20 -6.42 -2.12 11.75
N GLY A 21 -7.26 -1.08 11.66
CA GLY A 21 -6.84 0.31 11.88
C GLY A 21 -6.51 1.11 10.63
N PHE A 22 -6.80 0.60 9.43
CA PHE A 22 -6.46 1.27 8.17
C PHE A 22 -7.48 1.02 7.05
N LEU A 23 -7.42 1.86 6.02
CA LEU A 23 -8.14 1.76 4.76
C LEU A 23 -7.15 1.49 3.63
N VAL A 24 -7.64 0.95 2.51
CA VAL A 24 -6.83 0.70 1.31
C VAL A 24 -7.53 1.22 0.06
N SER A 25 -6.76 1.81 -0.84
CA SER A 25 -7.24 2.27 -2.14
C SER A 25 -6.08 2.39 -3.12
N ALA A 26 -6.36 2.59 -4.40
CA ALA A 26 -5.36 3.16 -5.29
C ALA A 26 -5.14 4.66 -4.96
N ASP A 27 -4.02 5.24 -5.41
CA ASP A 27 -3.73 6.67 -5.25
C ASP A 27 -4.86 7.53 -5.84
N PRO A 28 -5.52 8.39 -5.04
CA PRO A 28 -6.66 9.18 -5.48
C PRO A 28 -6.31 10.36 -6.41
N GLY A 29 -5.08 10.48 -6.93
CA GLY A 29 -4.84 11.34 -8.09
C GLY A 29 -3.53 12.12 -8.13
N LYS A 30 -2.52 11.78 -7.32
CA LYS A 30 -1.19 12.41 -7.46
C LYS A 30 -0.34 11.75 -8.54
N ILE A 31 -0.60 10.48 -8.87
CA ILE A 31 0.14 9.71 -9.89
C ILE A 31 -0.83 9.11 -10.89
N SER A 32 -0.85 9.65 -12.12
CA SER A 32 -1.63 9.06 -13.21
C SER A 32 -0.79 8.04 -13.96
N VAL A 33 -1.21 6.78 -13.94
CA VAL A 33 -0.72 5.77 -14.88
C VAL A 33 -1.63 5.83 -16.12
N PRO A 34 -1.08 6.03 -17.34
CA PRO A 34 -1.89 6.10 -18.55
C PRO A 34 -2.76 4.85 -18.74
N GLY A 35 -4.06 5.05 -19.02
CA GLY A 35 -5.04 3.97 -19.17
C GLY A 35 -5.59 3.41 -17.85
N CYS A 36 -5.19 4.00 -16.72
CA CYS A 36 -5.61 3.61 -15.37
C CYS A 36 -6.11 4.82 -14.55
N GLU A 37 -6.60 5.86 -15.21
CA GLU A 37 -7.07 7.10 -14.58
C GLU A 37 -8.28 6.88 -13.66
N ALA A 38 -9.06 5.82 -13.89
CA ALA A 38 -10.20 5.43 -13.05
C ALA A 38 -9.84 4.41 -11.95
N ALA A 39 -8.57 4.00 -11.85
CA ALA A 39 -8.14 3.05 -10.83
C ALA A 39 -8.12 3.72 -9.45
N THR A 40 -9.19 3.48 -8.69
CA THR A 40 -9.39 4.03 -7.34
C THR A 40 -9.48 2.92 -6.29
N ALA A 41 -9.57 1.67 -6.71
CA ALA A 41 -9.83 0.53 -5.84
C ALA A 41 -8.56 -0.23 -5.48
N ALA A 42 -8.65 -1.07 -4.44
CA ALA A 42 -7.69 -2.12 -4.16
C ALA A 42 -8.33 -3.49 -4.44
N ALA A 43 -7.53 -4.48 -4.76
CA ALA A 43 -7.98 -5.84 -4.99
C ALA A 43 -6.99 -6.85 -4.42
N VAL A 44 -7.49 -8.03 -4.03
CA VAL A 44 -6.64 -9.21 -3.94
C VAL A 44 -6.67 -9.90 -5.30
N PHE A 45 -5.50 -10.15 -5.86
CA PHE A 45 -5.35 -10.85 -7.13
C PHE A 45 -4.49 -12.11 -6.94
N THR A 46 -4.86 -13.17 -7.65
CA THR A 46 -4.08 -14.41 -7.73
C THR A 46 -3.35 -14.42 -9.07
N ASP A 47 -2.02 -14.38 -9.03
CA ASP A 47 -1.16 -14.51 -10.22
C ASP A 47 -1.35 -15.90 -10.86
N PRO A 48 -1.04 -16.12 -12.15
CA PRO A 48 -1.13 -17.44 -12.78
C PRO A 48 -0.30 -18.54 -12.10
N ASP A 49 0.71 -18.16 -11.30
CA ASP A 49 1.50 -19.09 -10.49
C ASP A 49 0.85 -19.46 -9.14
N GLY A 50 -0.34 -18.93 -8.85
CA GLY A 50 -1.13 -19.21 -7.67
C GLY A 50 -0.81 -18.32 -6.46
N ARG A 51 0.14 -17.38 -6.57
CA ARG A 51 0.45 -16.47 -5.46
C ARG A 51 -0.57 -15.35 -5.37
N LYS A 52 -1.03 -15.08 -4.15
CA LYS A 52 -1.98 -14.01 -3.84
C LYS A 52 -1.27 -12.77 -3.34
N PHE A 53 -1.80 -11.61 -3.71
CA PHE A 53 -1.29 -10.33 -3.24
C PHE A 53 -2.38 -9.26 -3.28
N LEU A 54 -2.28 -8.29 -2.37
CA LEU A 54 -3.01 -7.04 -2.42
C LEU A 54 -2.33 -6.10 -3.42
N THR A 55 -3.14 -5.47 -4.28
CA THR A 55 -2.71 -4.53 -5.31
C THR A 55 -3.73 -3.41 -5.51
N SER A 56 -3.34 -2.37 -6.22
CA SER A 56 -4.25 -1.36 -6.77
C SER A 56 -5.02 -1.94 -7.96
N SER A 57 -6.23 -1.48 -8.19
CA SER A 57 -7.07 -2.01 -9.27
C SER A 57 -8.04 -1.00 -9.84
N ASN A 58 -8.57 -1.33 -11.02
CA ASN A 58 -9.79 -0.72 -11.49
C ASN A 58 -10.99 -1.28 -10.69
N ALA A 59 -11.97 -0.44 -10.36
CA ALA A 59 -13.16 -0.85 -9.61
C ALA A 59 -14.00 -1.92 -10.34
N ASP A 60 -13.93 -1.96 -11.67
CA ASP A 60 -14.67 -2.91 -12.51
C ASP A 60 -13.87 -4.17 -12.85
N ASP A 61 -12.55 -4.18 -12.63
CA ASP A 61 -11.66 -5.28 -13.03
C ASP A 61 -10.44 -5.39 -12.10
N ALA A 62 -10.48 -6.40 -11.21
CA ALA A 62 -9.42 -6.71 -10.26
C ALA A 62 -8.08 -7.08 -10.93
N GLY A 63 -8.08 -7.46 -12.22
CA GLY A 63 -6.89 -7.86 -12.98
C GLY A 63 -6.16 -6.71 -13.68
N LYS A 64 -6.62 -5.46 -13.53
CA LYS A 64 -6.05 -4.30 -14.22
C LYS A 64 -5.47 -3.28 -13.26
N CYS A 65 -4.54 -2.46 -13.77
CA CYS A 65 -4.00 -1.28 -13.11
C CYS A 65 -3.15 -1.52 -11.86
N HIS A 66 -2.55 -2.71 -11.74
CA HIS A 66 -1.68 -3.09 -10.62
C HIS A 66 -0.41 -2.23 -10.49
N SER A 67 -0.05 -1.45 -11.50
CA SER A 67 1.10 -0.53 -11.47
C SER A 67 0.77 0.84 -10.86
N VAL A 68 -0.52 1.14 -10.62
CA VAL A 68 -0.94 2.35 -9.91
C VAL A 68 -0.47 2.26 -8.46
N PRO A 69 0.02 3.34 -7.85
CA PRO A 69 0.38 3.30 -6.44
C PRO A 69 -0.78 2.87 -5.55
N LEU A 70 -0.50 2.03 -4.55
CA LEU A 70 -1.47 1.61 -3.53
C LEU A 70 -1.31 2.49 -2.29
N MET A 71 -2.39 3.13 -1.88
CA MET A 71 -2.47 3.89 -0.64
C MET A 71 -2.98 2.99 0.50
N ILE A 72 -2.31 3.10 1.65
CA ILE A 72 -2.76 2.55 2.92
C ILE A 72 -2.88 3.73 3.88
N ASP A 73 -4.11 4.04 4.27
CA ASP A 73 -4.46 5.21 5.07
C ASP A 73 -4.82 4.78 6.49
N PHE A 74 -4.07 5.23 7.49
CA PHE A 74 -4.34 4.91 8.88
C PHE A 74 -5.50 5.77 9.39
N LEU A 75 -6.37 5.16 10.19
CA LEU A 75 -7.63 5.81 10.57
C LEU A 75 -7.36 7.10 11.37
N GLN A 76 -8.11 8.16 11.07
CA GLN A 76 -7.95 9.46 11.72
C GLN A 76 -7.90 9.36 13.26
N GLY A 77 -6.95 10.09 13.85
CA GLY A 77 -6.69 10.05 15.29
C GLY A 77 -5.99 8.77 15.78
N ARG A 78 -5.62 7.86 14.88
CA ARG A 78 -4.89 6.62 15.18
C ARG A 78 -3.71 6.41 14.21
N PRO A 79 -2.75 7.35 14.14
CA PRO A 79 -1.57 7.17 13.30
C PRO A 79 -0.76 5.94 13.74
N ALA A 80 -0.10 5.29 12.80
CA ALA A 80 0.77 4.17 13.09
C ALA A 80 2.07 4.61 13.76
N GLY A 81 2.47 3.91 14.82
CA GLY A 81 3.73 4.11 15.52
C GLY A 81 4.90 3.33 14.92
N ALA A 82 4.66 2.34 14.06
CA ALA A 82 5.65 1.71 13.19
C ALA A 82 4.91 0.99 12.06
N VAL A 83 5.57 0.84 10.90
CA VAL A 83 5.00 0.20 9.71
C VAL A 83 6.07 -0.70 9.09
N GLU A 84 5.72 -1.93 8.76
CA GLU A 84 6.56 -2.84 7.98
C GLU A 84 5.67 -3.57 6.97
N LEU A 85 5.97 -3.38 5.69
CA LEU A 85 5.25 -4.01 4.57
C LEU A 85 6.07 -5.14 3.98
N THR A 86 5.40 -6.22 3.63
CA THR A 86 6.01 -7.36 2.95
C THR A 86 5.57 -7.38 1.49
N PRO A 87 6.47 -7.13 0.53
CA PRO A 87 6.15 -7.23 -0.88
C PRO A 87 6.16 -8.70 -1.32
N LEU A 88 5.39 -9.02 -2.36
CA LEU A 88 5.43 -10.33 -2.99
C LEU A 88 6.82 -10.62 -3.59
N THR A 89 7.41 -9.60 -4.22
CA THR A 89 8.76 -9.65 -4.79
C THR A 89 9.66 -8.70 -4.03
N LYS A 90 10.76 -9.23 -3.48
CA LYS A 90 11.73 -8.44 -2.73
C LYS A 90 12.32 -7.33 -3.60
N ASP A 91 12.54 -6.15 -3.00
CA ASP A 91 13.17 -4.98 -3.62
C ASP A 91 12.44 -4.40 -4.86
N ALA A 92 11.20 -4.82 -5.10
CA ALA A 92 10.40 -4.39 -6.25
C ALA A 92 9.62 -3.08 -6.01
N LEU A 93 9.46 -2.65 -4.75
CA LEU A 93 8.61 -1.52 -4.37
C LEU A 93 9.40 -0.46 -3.58
N VAL A 94 8.86 0.75 -3.56
CA VAL A 94 9.25 1.83 -2.65
C VAL A 94 8.01 2.34 -1.91
N MET A 95 8.20 2.90 -0.73
CA MET A 95 7.14 3.41 0.12
C MET A 95 7.36 4.90 0.38
N GLU A 96 6.44 5.75 -0.06
CA GLU A 96 6.35 7.12 0.43
C GLU A 96 5.52 7.11 1.73
N VAL A 97 5.93 7.88 2.72
CA VAL A 97 5.35 7.93 4.05
C VAL A 97 4.87 9.33 4.32
N GLY A 98 3.58 9.49 4.62
CA GLY A 98 3.01 10.72 5.14
C GLY A 98 2.92 10.66 6.66
N TYR A 99 3.53 11.61 7.33
CA TYR A 99 3.51 11.71 8.79
C TYR A 99 2.49 12.74 9.28
N ALA A 100 2.08 12.60 10.54
CA ALA A 100 1.12 13.49 11.19
C ALA A 100 1.59 14.96 11.29
N ASP A 101 2.91 15.19 11.27
CA ASP A 101 3.51 16.53 11.19
C ASP A 101 3.52 17.13 9.77
N LEU A 102 2.82 16.49 8.82
CA LEU A 102 2.73 16.84 7.39
C LEU A 102 4.02 16.63 6.59
N SER A 103 5.07 16.10 7.21
CA SER A 103 6.31 15.78 6.51
C SER A 103 6.16 14.51 5.68
N LEU A 104 6.98 14.40 4.63
CA LEU A 104 7.06 13.22 3.77
C LEU A 104 8.45 12.59 3.86
N SER A 105 8.52 11.27 3.71
CA SER A 105 9.77 10.56 3.42
C SER A 105 9.57 9.41 2.46
N THR A 106 10.66 8.90 1.90
CA THR A 106 10.65 7.70 1.06
C THR A 106 11.52 6.63 1.71
N GLU A 107 10.96 5.44 1.91
CA GLU A 107 11.64 4.26 2.42
C GLU A 107 11.74 3.19 1.32
N THR A 108 12.96 2.73 1.03
CA THR A 108 13.21 1.63 0.08
C THR A 108 13.16 0.25 0.75
N THR A 109 13.26 0.21 2.09
CA THR A 109 13.18 -1.02 2.90
C THR A 109 11.74 -1.36 3.29
N LEU A 110 10.76 -0.56 2.84
CA LEU A 110 9.34 -0.72 3.16
C LEU A 110 9.06 -0.80 4.68
N THR A 111 9.91 -0.12 5.47
CA THR A 111 9.85 -0.13 6.94
C THR A 111 9.99 1.29 7.49
N VAL A 112 9.04 1.70 8.34
CA VAL A 112 9.15 2.86 9.22
C VAL A 112 9.33 2.37 10.65
N ARG A 113 10.49 2.67 11.24
CA ARG A 113 10.80 2.33 12.63
C ARG A 113 10.10 3.27 13.62
N ALA A 114 9.95 2.79 14.85
CA ALA A 114 9.17 3.48 15.87
C ALA A 114 9.74 4.82 16.32
N ASP A 115 11.07 4.93 16.40
CA ASP A 115 11.78 6.17 16.67
C ASP A 115 11.48 7.24 15.61
N LYS A 116 11.53 6.85 14.33
CA LYS A 116 11.24 7.75 13.20
C LYS A 116 9.79 8.21 13.18
N ALA A 117 8.85 7.29 13.37
CA ALA A 117 7.42 7.61 13.42
C ALA A 117 7.10 8.54 14.59
N ARG A 118 7.57 8.23 15.81
CA ARG A 118 7.34 9.07 16.99
C ARG A 118 7.88 10.48 16.86
N ALA A 119 9.06 10.64 16.26
CA ALA A 119 9.66 11.95 16.04
C ALA A 119 8.81 12.87 15.14
N ARG A 120 7.83 12.31 14.42
CA ARG A 120 6.96 13.01 13.46
C ARG A 120 5.47 12.89 13.79
N GLY A 121 5.14 12.49 15.02
CA GLY A 121 3.75 12.36 15.48
C GLY A 121 3.01 11.12 14.99
N GLY A 122 3.71 10.16 14.38
CA GLY A 122 3.14 8.94 13.80
C GLY A 122 2.98 9.01 12.28
N VAL A 123 2.65 7.86 11.68
CA VAL A 123 2.41 7.71 10.24
C VAL A 123 0.91 7.79 9.98
N ASP A 124 0.48 8.76 9.18
CA ASP A 124 -0.92 8.93 8.77
C ASP A 124 -1.24 8.05 7.57
N TYR A 125 -0.35 7.98 6.59
CA TYR A 125 -0.54 7.11 5.43
C TYR A 125 0.78 6.64 4.86
N VAL A 126 0.72 5.56 4.08
CA VAL A 126 1.81 5.16 3.19
C VAL A 126 1.29 4.97 1.77
N LEU A 127 2.15 5.29 0.81
CA LEU A 127 1.89 5.14 -0.60
C LEU A 127 2.96 4.23 -1.21
N VAL A 128 2.54 3.06 -1.66
CA VAL A 128 3.43 2.01 -2.16
C VAL A 128 3.45 2.06 -3.67
N ARG A 129 4.64 2.15 -4.24
CA ARG A 129 4.85 2.33 -5.68
C ARG A 129 5.80 1.25 -6.21
N PRO A 130 5.68 0.88 -7.48
CA PRO A 130 6.75 0.13 -8.13
C PRO A 130 8.05 0.92 -8.06
N LYS A 131 9.15 0.24 -7.74
CA LYS A 131 10.47 0.81 -7.88
C LYS A 131 10.78 0.90 -9.38
N SER A 132 10.96 2.10 -9.89
CA SER A 132 11.40 2.28 -11.28
C SER A 132 12.80 1.69 -11.42
N ALA A 133 12.94 0.64 -12.24
CA ALA A 133 14.22 0.22 -12.78
C ALA A 133 14.38 0.88 -14.15
N ASP A 134 15.53 1.48 -14.42
CA ASP A 134 15.82 2.08 -15.73
C ASP A 134 15.50 1.08 -16.86
N GLY A 135 14.41 1.32 -17.60
CA GLY A 135 14.04 0.57 -18.81
C GLY A 135 13.25 -0.74 -18.64
N ALA A 136 12.77 -1.12 -17.45
CA ALA A 136 11.94 -2.33 -17.27
C ALA A 136 10.42 -2.03 -17.27
N ALA A 137 9.62 -3.03 -17.67
CA ALA A 137 8.18 -3.01 -17.43
C ALA A 137 7.91 -2.74 -15.94
N THR A 138 7.00 -1.80 -15.65
CA THR A 138 6.71 -1.37 -14.28
C THR A 138 6.12 -2.55 -13.51
N ALA A 139 6.85 -3.07 -12.51
CA ALA A 139 6.38 -4.17 -11.69
C ALA A 139 5.01 -3.84 -11.04
N PRO A 140 4.12 -4.83 -10.81
CA PRO A 140 2.90 -4.58 -10.08
C PRO A 140 3.22 -4.21 -8.63
N VAL A 141 2.40 -3.33 -8.04
CA VAL A 141 2.33 -3.16 -6.60
C VAL A 141 1.70 -4.42 -6.02
N ALA A 142 2.51 -5.24 -5.36
CA ALA A 142 2.08 -6.53 -4.83
C ALA A 142 2.54 -6.69 -3.39
N LEU A 143 1.59 -6.65 -2.45
CA LEU A 143 1.84 -6.77 -1.00
C LEU A 143 1.16 -8.02 -0.45
N THR A 144 1.80 -8.69 0.51
CA THR A 144 1.25 -9.91 1.14
C THR A 144 0.89 -9.68 2.60
N SER A 145 1.67 -8.87 3.33
CA SER A 145 1.39 -8.57 4.73
C SER A 145 1.79 -7.17 5.16
N LEU A 146 1.16 -6.71 6.23
CA LEU A 146 1.45 -5.46 6.92
C LEU A 146 1.57 -5.69 8.42
N ARG A 147 2.66 -5.21 9.02
CA ARG A 147 2.82 -5.12 10.47
C ARG A 147 2.75 -3.66 10.89
N ILE A 148 1.90 -3.38 11.88
CA ILE A 148 1.68 -2.06 12.44
C ILE A 148 1.93 -2.15 13.95
N ALA A 149 2.57 -1.14 14.51
CA ALA A 149 2.62 -0.92 15.95
C ALA A 149 1.88 0.37 16.32
N PRO A 150 1.25 0.46 17.50
CA PRO A 150 0.59 1.69 17.95
C PRO A 150 1.60 2.80 18.21
N LEU A 151 1.16 4.06 18.04
CA LEU A 151 1.90 5.22 18.53
C LEU A 151 1.77 5.30 20.05
N SER A 152 2.81 4.84 20.73
CA SER A 152 2.96 4.91 22.20
C SER A 152 3.60 6.20 22.70
#